data_AF-A0A3D2FT69-F1
#
_entry.id   AF-A0A3D2FT69-F1
#
_cell.length_a   1.000
_cell.length_b   1.000
_cell.length_c   1.000
_cell.angle_alpha   90.00
_cell.angle_beta   90.00
_cell.angle_gamma   90.00
#
_symmetry.space_group_name_H-M   'P 1'
#
loop_
_entity.id
_entity.type
_entity.pdbx_description
1 polymer ?
#
loop_
_entity_poly.entity_id
_entity_poly.type
_entity_poly.pdbx_seq_one_letter_code
_entity_poly.pdbx_strand_id
1 'polypeptide(L)'
;MPTVTLPDGSTRSYDAPVTPAQVAADIGPGLAKAAMLAVVDGDEWDIGRVIETDAALSLVTSKDDAILATIRHDAAHVMAEAVLELYPETQVTIGPSIENGFYYDFYRETAFGEDDLAAIEKRMHDIVDRD
;
A
#
# COMPACT_ATOMS: atom_id res chain seq x y z
N MET A 1 -25.26 5.95 7.76
CA MET A 1 -24.90 5.56 9.13
C MET A 1 -24.48 4.11 9.06
N PRO A 2 -23.20 3.83 8.76
CA PRO A 2 -22.74 2.46 8.63
C PRO A 2 -22.52 1.84 10.01
N THR A 3 -22.87 0.56 10.13
CA THR A 3 -22.43 -0.32 11.21
C THR A 3 -21.32 -1.22 10.70
N VAL A 4 -20.13 -1.07 11.29
CA VAL A 4 -18.95 -1.86 10.96
C VAL A 4 -18.85 -3.03 11.92
N THR A 5 -18.77 -4.25 11.40
CA THR A 5 -18.59 -5.48 12.18
C THR A 5 -17.14 -5.95 12.09
N LEU A 6 -16.50 -6.16 13.23
CA LEU A 6 -15.10 -6.60 13.34
C LEU A 6 -14.98 -8.13 13.46
N PRO A 7 -13.78 -8.71 13.27
CA PRO A 7 -13.61 -10.17 13.25
C PRO A 7 -13.91 -10.86 14.59
N ASP A 8 -13.84 -10.11 15.70
CA ASP A 8 -14.22 -10.60 17.04
C ASP A 8 -15.75 -10.58 17.29
N GLY A 9 -16.53 -10.18 16.28
CA GLY A 9 -17.97 -10.02 16.35
C GLY A 9 -18.44 -8.73 17.01
N SER A 10 -17.52 -7.87 17.47
CA SER A 10 -17.89 -6.55 17.97
C SER A 10 -18.36 -5.64 16.83
N THR A 11 -19.28 -4.73 17.13
CA THR A 11 -19.82 -3.78 16.15
C THR A 11 -19.57 -2.35 16.58
N ARG A 12 -19.41 -1.48 15.59
CA ARG A 12 -19.24 -0.03 15.77
C ARG A 12 -20.17 0.70 14.82
N SER A 13 -21.05 1.54 15.36
CA SER A 13 -21.98 2.35 14.56
C SER A 13 -21.46 3.78 14.44
N TYR A 14 -21.58 4.32 13.23
CA TYR A 14 -21.10 5.66 12.89
C TYR A 14 -22.23 6.54 12.36
N ASP A 15 -22.24 7.81 12.75
CA ASP A 15 -23.26 8.78 12.33
C ASP A 15 -23.03 9.30 10.89
N ALA A 16 -21.86 9.04 10.31
CA ALA A 16 -21.46 9.42 8.96
C ALA A 16 -20.65 8.27 8.30
N PRO A 17 -20.45 8.29 6.97
CA PRO A 17 -19.50 7.39 6.32
C PRO A 17 -18.11 7.45 6.98
N VAL A 18 -17.44 6.30 7.05
CA VAL A 18 -16.18 6.12 7.78
C VAL A 18 -15.15 5.40 6.92
N THR A 19 -13.86 5.61 7.12
CA THR A 19 -12.79 4.83 6.45
C THR A 19 -12.22 3.75 7.37
N PRO A 20 -11.66 2.65 6.84
CA PRO A 20 -10.95 1.67 7.66
C PRO A 20 -9.86 2.29 8.55
N ALA A 21 -9.15 3.32 8.06
CA ALA A 21 -8.17 4.06 8.86
C ALA A 21 -8.78 4.76 10.09
N GLN A 22 -9.97 5.33 9.95
CA GLN A 22 -10.70 5.93 11.08
C GLN A 22 -11.15 4.85 12.07
N VAL A 23 -11.69 3.73 11.59
CA VAL A 23 -12.06 2.61 12.46
C VAL A 23 -10.84 2.08 13.24
N ALA A 24 -9.68 1.97 12.58
CA ALA A 24 -8.42 1.58 13.22
C ALA A 24 -8.01 2.56 14.33
N ALA A 25 -8.14 3.88 14.08
CA ALA A 25 -7.88 4.93 15.06
C ALA A 25 -8.80 4.86 16.29
N ASP A 26 -10.08 4.55 16.09
CA ASP A 26 -11.06 4.39 17.17
C ASP A 26 -10.85 3.13 18.02
N ILE A 27 -10.18 2.12 17.46
CA ILE A 27 -9.78 0.93 18.21
C ILE A 27 -8.53 1.24 19.05
N GLY A 28 -7.56 1.93 18.47
CA GLY A 28 -6.45 2.48 19.23
C GLY A 28 -5.25 2.90 18.37
N PRO A 29 -4.38 3.77 18.90
CA PRO A 29 -3.28 4.37 18.15
C PRO A 29 -2.27 3.34 17.62
N GLY A 30 -2.10 2.21 18.33
CA GLY A 30 -1.22 1.13 17.87
C GLY A 30 -1.75 0.44 16.61
N LEU A 31 -3.06 0.20 16.53
CA LEU A 31 -3.68 -0.40 15.35
C LEU A 31 -3.76 0.61 14.20
N ALA A 32 -4.06 1.88 14.50
CA ALA A 32 -4.02 2.97 13.53
C ALA A 32 -2.67 3.05 12.81
N LYS A 33 -1.57 2.90 13.56
CA LYS A 33 -0.21 2.88 13.02
C LYS A 33 0.12 1.60 12.24
N ALA A 34 -0.48 0.47 12.62
CA ALA A 34 -0.14 -0.84 12.05
C ALA A 34 -1.00 -1.25 10.85
N ALA A 35 -2.17 -0.64 10.67
CA ALA A 35 -3.09 -0.94 9.58
C ALA A 35 -2.50 -0.49 8.23
N MET A 36 -2.42 -1.41 7.28
CA MET A 36 -1.85 -1.19 5.95
C MET A 36 -2.88 -1.35 4.84
N LEU A 37 -3.80 -2.30 5.00
CA LEU A 37 -4.89 -2.60 4.06
C LEU A 37 -6.16 -2.93 4.85
N ALA A 38 -7.31 -2.87 4.20
CA ALA A 38 -8.58 -3.33 4.74
C ALA A 38 -9.16 -4.45 3.88
N VAL A 39 -9.86 -5.39 4.51
CA VAL A 39 -10.77 -6.31 3.83
C VAL A 39 -12.18 -5.91 4.23
N VAL A 40 -12.97 -5.44 3.26
CA VAL A 40 -14.34 -4.98 3.45
C VAL A 40 -15.27 -5.92 2.69
N ASP A 41 -16.14 -6.63 3.41
CA ASP A 41 -17.06 -7.64 2.86
C ASP A 41 -16.37 -8.71 1.98
N GLY A 42 -15.11 -9.00 2.26
CA GLY A 42 -14.30 -10.00 1.55
C GLY A 42 -13.38 -9.45 0.48
N ASP A 43 -13.49 -8.16 0.13
CA ASP A 43 -12.67 -7.50 -0.89
C ASP A 43 -11.55 -6.64 -0.29
N GLU A 44 -10.37 -6.64 -0.91
CA GLU A 44 -9.23 -5.80 -0.52
C GLU A 44 -9.42 -4.33 -0.91
N TRP A 45 -9.31 -3.45 0.08
CA TRP A 45 -9.56 -2.02 -0.04
C TRP A 45 -8.41 -1.22 0.58
N ASP A 46 -8.06 -0.09 -0.04
CA ASP A 46 -7.25 0.94 0.61
C ASP A 46 -7.90 1.41 1.91
N ILE A 47 -7.09 1.66 2.94
CA ILE A 47 -7.59 2.12 4.25
C ILE A 47 -8.22 3.52 4.22
N GLY A 48 -8.00 4.27 3.13
CA GLY A 48 -8.62 5.58 2.88
C GLY A 48 -9.97 5.51 2.15
N ARG A 49 -10.37 4.33 1.65
CA ARG A 49 -11.64 4.16 0.94
C ARG A 49 -12.82 4.27 1.91
N VAL A 50 -13.85 5.01 1.51
CA VAL A 50 -15.02 5.30 2.35
C VAL A 50 -16.00 4.12 2.38
N ILE A 51 -16.43 3.76 3.59
CA ILE A 51 -17.51 2.81 3.88
C ILE A 51 -18.79 3.62 4.14
N GLU A 52 -19.76 3.51 3.23
CA GLU A 52 -21.03 4.25 3.29
C GLU A 52 -22.18 3.46 3.93
N THR A 53 -22.10 2.13 3.85
CA THR A 53 -23.12 1.17 4.31
C THR A 53 -22.55 0.22 5.35
N ASP A 54 -23.43 -0.54 6.01
CA ASP A 54 -23.00 -1.61 6.90
C ASP A 54 -22.04 -2.56 6.18
N ALA A 55 -20.97 -2.97 6.87
CA ALA A 55 -19.93 -3.81 6.29
C ALA A 55 -19.20 -4.63 7.37
N ALA A 56 -18.70 -5.81 6.99
CA ALA A 56 -17.69 -6.54 7.74
C ALA A 56 -16.31 -5.98 7.39
N LEU A 57 -15.53 -5.60 8.42
CA LEU A 57 -14.19 -5.04 8.25
C LEU A 57 -13.16 -5.92 8.97
N SER A 58 -12.11 -6.28 8.25
CA SER A 58 -10.84 -6.75 8.83
C SER A 58 -9.73 -5.78 8.46
N LEU A 59 -8.84 -5.48 9.41
CA LEU A 59 -7.67 -4.64 9.18
C LEU A 59 -6.45 -5.54 9.03
N VAL A 60 -5.72 -5.36 7.95
CA VAL A 60 -4.51 -6.14 7.61
C VAL A 60 -3.29 -5.34 8.04
N THR A 61 -2.32 -6.02 8.64
CA THR A 61 -1.08 -5.44 9.15
C THR A 61 0.13 -6.15 8.55
N SER A 62 1.33 -5.66 8.84
CA SER A 62 2.60 -6.30 8.46
C SER A 62 2.79 -7.73 8.99
N LYS A 63 1.93 -8.20 9.92
CA LYS A 63 1.98 -9.56 10.47
C LYS A 63 1.19 -10.57 9.64
N ASP A 64 0.41 -10.09 8.68
CA ASP A 64 -0.46 -10.92 7.86
C ASP A 64 0.24 -11.27 6.55
N ASP A 65 0.43 -12.56 6.26
CA ASP A 65 1.19 -13.01 5.09
C ASP A 65 0.66 -12.44 3.76
N ALA A 66 -0.64 -12.17 3.69
CA ALA A 66 -1.32 -11.60 2.52
C ALA A 66 -0.78 -10.21 2.12
N ILE A 67 -0.24 -9.44 3.07
CA ILE A 67 0.22 -8.05 2.81
C ILE A 67 1.51 -7.99 2.00
N LEU A 68 2.29 -9.08 1.96
CA LEU A 68 3.61 -9.08 1.35
C LEU A 68 3.54 -8.80 -0.16
N ALA A 69 2.49 -9.26 -0.83
CA ALA A 69 2.27 -8.97 -2.25
C ALA A 69 2.06 -7.46 -2.48
N THR A 70 1.23 -6.82 -1.65
CA THR A 70 0.99 -5.37 -1.68
C THR A 70 2.26 -4.58 -1.42
N ILE A 71 3.03 -4.93 -0.38
CA ILE A 71 4.31 -4.25 -0.07
C ILE A 71 5.28 -4.34 -1.26
N ARG A 72 5.37 -5.49 -1.93
CA ARG A 72 6.21 -5.66 -3.12
C ARG A 72 5.73 -4.82 -4.29
N HIS A 73 4.42 -4.68 -4.46
CA HIS A 73 3.84 -3.84 -5.49
C HIS A 73 4.14 -2.35 -5.22
N ASP A 74 3.99 -1.90 -3.98
CA ASP A 74 4.32 -0.54 -3.58
C ASP A 74 5.82 -0.26 -3.74
N ALA A 75 6.69 -1.23 -3.45
CA ALA A 75 8.12 -1.11 -3.71
C ALA A 75 8.44 -0.96 -5.22
N ALA A 76 7.64 -1.57 -6.11
CA ALA A 76 7.73 -1.33 -7.55
C ALA A 76 7.36 0.12 -7.90
N HIS A 77 6.31 0.67 -7.27
CA HIS A 77 5.96 2.09 -7.43
C HIS A 77 7.07 3.03 -6.94
N VAL A 78 7.70 2.74 -5.80
CA VAL A 78 8.86 3.50 -5.30
C VAL A 78 10.04 3.43 -6.28
N MET A 79 10.29 2.26 -6.90
CA MET A 79 11.30 2.12 -7.95
C MET A 79 10.99 2.99 -9.17
N ALA A 80 9.73 3.02 -9.62
CA ALA A 80 9.33 3.88 -10.73
C ALA A 80 9.49 5.37 -10.41
N GLU A 81 9.13 5.80 -9.20
CA GLU A 81 9.39 7.17 -8.75
C GLU A 81 10.88 7.50 -8.74
N ALA A 82 11.71 6.63 -8.14
CA ALA A 82 13.16 6.80 -8.10
C ALA A 82 13.77 6.93 -9.50
N VAL A 83 13.35 6.07 -10.42
CA VAL A 83 13.79 6.10 -11.83
C VAL A 83 13.38 7.40 -12.51
N LEU A 84 12.15 7.87 -12.32
CA LEU A 84 11.68 9.12 -12.93
C LEU A 84 12.35 10.37 -12.33
N GLU A 85 12.71 10.36 -11.06
CA GLU A 85 13.45 11.47 -10.44
C GLU A 85 14.91 11.54 -10.91
N LEU A 86 15.56 10.39 -11.17
CA LEU A 86 16.94 10.32 -11.65
C LEU A 86 17.06 10.46 -13.18
N TYR A 87 16.12 9.88 -13.91
CA TYR A 87 16.10 9.76 -15.37
C TYR A 87 14.73 10.17 -15.93
N PRO A 88 14.40 11.49 -15.92
CA PRO A 88 13.07 11.98 -16.24
C PRO A 88 12.58 11.69 -17.66
N GLU A 89 13.49 11.32 -18.57
CA GLU A 89 13.17 10.90 -19.94
C GLU A 89 12.61 9.48 -20.04
N THR A 90 12.71 8.69 -18.98
CA THR A 90 12.28 7.30 -18.94
C THR A 90 10.76 7.19 -19.01
N GLN A 91 10.25 6.23 -19.78
CA GLN A 91 8.83 5.90 -19.83
C GLN A 91 8.55 4.65 -19.02
N VAL A 92 7.58 4.78 -18.10
CA VAL A 92 7.10 3.72 -17.22
C VAL A 92 6.16 2.80 -17.99
N THR A 93 6.29 1.48 -17.81
CA THR A 93 5.38 0.51 -18.45
C THR A 93 4.61 -0.34 -17.42
N ILE A 94 5.08 -1.54 -17.07
CA ILE A 94 4.44 -2.45 -16.12
C ILE A 94 5.39 -2.80 -14.97
N GLY A 95 4.87 -2.88 -13.75
CA GLY A 95 5.67 -3.23 -12.58
C GLY A 95 4.92 -4.09 -11.57
N PRO A 96 4.71 -5.39 -11.86
CA PRO A 96 3.96 -6.27 -10.98
C PRO A 96 4.81 -6.76 -9.80
N SER A 97 4.15 -7.06 -8.68
CA SER A 97 4.69 -7.98 -7.68
C SER A 97 4.73 -9.41 -8.20
N ILE A 98 5.74 -10.18 -7.81
CA ILE A 98 5.90 -11.60 -8.12
C ILE A 98 6.15 -12.41 -6.84
N GLU A 99 6.16 -13.75 -6.94
CA GLU A 99 6.27 -14.66 -5.80
C GLU A 99 7.45 -14.35 -4.85
N ASN A 100 8.58 -13.88 -5.38
CA ASN A 100 9.80 -13.62 -4.61
C ASN A 100 10.32 -12.18 -4.70
N GLY A 101 9.49 -11.23 -5.14
CA GLY A 101 9.92 -9.84 -5.30
C GLY A 101 8.98 -9.03 -6.17
N PHE A 102 9.55 -8.15 -6.98
CA PHE A 102 8.85 -7.35 -7.99
C PHE A 102 9.85 -7.02 -9.11
N TYR A 103 9.33 -6.55 -10.24
CA TYR A 103 10.15 -5.93 -11.28
C TYR A 103 9.43 -4.70 -11.82
N TYR A 104 10.12 -3.91 -12.64
CA TYR A 104 9.50 -2.84 -13.42
C TYR A 104 10.14 -2.74 -14.80
N ASP A 105 9.32 -2.78 -15.84
CA ASP A 105 9.72 -2.57 -17.22
C ASP A 105 9.73 -1.07 -17.55
N PHE A 106 10.86 -0.59 -18.07
CA PHE A 106 11.04 0.80 -18.48
C PHE A 106 11.48 0.89 -19.94
N TYR A 107 11.00 1.91 -20.63
CA TYR A 107 11.55 2.31 -21.92
C TYR A 107 12.41 3.57 -21.78
N ARG A 108 13.65 3.50 -22.26
CA ARG A 108 14.57 4.62 -22.42
C ARG A 108 15.62 4.31 -23.48
N GLU A 109 16.29 5.33 -24.02
CA GLU A 109 17.29 5.15 -25.08
C GLU A 109 18.59 4.49 -24.59
N THR A 110 19.02 4.81 -23.37
CA THR A 110 20.25 4.28 -22.77
C THR A 110 19.93 3.21 -21.74
N ALA A 111 20.42 1.99 -21.92
CA ALA A 111 20.21 0.90 -20.98
C ALA A 111 20.79 1.23 -19.59
N PHE A 112 20.14 0.74 -18.53
CA PHE A 112 20.67 0.83 -17.18
C PHE A 112 21.94 -0.03 -17.01
N GLY A 113 22.97 0.55 -16.41
CA GLY A 113 24.16 -0.15 -15.93
C GLY A 113 24.09 -0.46 -14.43
N GLU A 114 25.11 -1.16 -13.92
CA GLU A 114 25.19 -1.51 -12.49
C GLU A 114 25.22 -0.28 -11.57
N ASP A 115 25.93 0.78 -11.98
CA ASP A 115 25.98 2.05 -11.24
C ASP A 115 24.59 2.72 -11.16
N ASP A 116 23.78 2.60 -12.22
CA ASP A 116 22.43 3.15 -12.23
C ASP A 116 21.54 2.38 -11.24
N LEU A 117 21.67 1.05 -11.17
CA LEU A 117 20.91 0.22 -10.24
C LEU A 117 21.22 0.60 -8.78
N ALA A 118 22.50 0.79 -8.45
CA ALA A 118 22.91 1.24 -7.12
C ALA A 118 22.37 2.64 -6.79
N ALA A 119 22.36 3.56 -7.78
CA ALA A 119 21.79 4.88 -7.61
C ALA A 119 20.26 4.84 -7.42
N ILE A 120 19.56 3.99 -8.18
CA ILE A 120 18.11 3.78 -8.05
C ILE A 120 17.77 3.21 -6.69
N GLU A 121 18.44 2.15 -6.22
CA GLU A 121 18.20 1.55 -4.90
C GLU A 121 18.41 2.56 -3.78
N LYS A 122 19.53 3.31 -3.82
CA LYS A 122 19.77 4.39 -2.86
C LYS A 122 18.65 5.41 -2.90
N ARG A 123 18.19 5.78 -4.10
CA ARG A 123 17.11 6.76 -4.26
C ARG A 123 15.77 6.26 -3.74
N MET A 124 15.46 4.98 -3.92
CA MET A 124 14.28 4.34 -3.35
C MET A 124 14.29 4.42 -1.82
N HIS A 125 15.42 4.13 -1.18
CA HIS A 125 15.56 4.32 0.28
C HIS A 125 15.37 5.79 0.69
N ASP A 126 16.01 6.72 -0.03
CA ASP A 126 15.83 8.15 0.21
C ASP A 126 14.36 8.60 0.03
N ILE A 127 13.54 7.92 -0.78
CA ILE A 127 12.10 8.19 -0.94
C ILE A 127 11.32 7.64 0.23
N VAL A 128 11.57 6.39 0.64
CA VAL A 128 10.89 5.75 1.77
C VAL A 128 11.13 6.51 3.08
N ASP A 129 12.33 7.08 3.27
CA ASP A 129 12.70 7.81 4.48
C ASP A 129 12.19 9.27 4.53
N ARG A 130 11.47 9.75 3.49
CA ARG A 130 10.98 11.14 3.45
C ARG A 130 9.86 11.43 4.43
N ASP A 131 9.10 10.41 4.82
CA ASP A 131 7.99 10.45 5.78
C ASP A 131 7.84 9.08 6.49
#